data_AF-A0A0R1VU51-F1
#
_entry.id   AF-A0A0R1VU51-F1
#
_cell.length_a   1.000
_cell.length_b   1.000
_cell.length_c   1.000
_cell.angle_alpha   90.00
_cell.angle_beta   90.00
_cell.angle_gamma   90.00
#
_symmetry.space_group_name_H-M   'P 1'
#
loop_
_entity.id
_entity.type
_entity.pdbx_description
1 polymer ?
#
loop_
_entity_poly.entity_id
_entity_poly.type
_entity_poly.pdbx_seq_one_letter_code
_entity_poly.pdbx_strand_id
1 'polypeptide(L)'
;MFSWNIIGILIWVAIILYLVFIVQNIRQRRIKMIIKQHKRFTWPNFLINVVEVVVLLVTAGWMFNQTFMDNPDLEDANRITSTIKYEPLIMRTGSGNSSYVTINSDKRKNGSQTYTFYRAGSKITASSDYASIAYGNTALDVDAEKIPYVKKDLTKMDKEYQRAYVAIYTAFYKKNWQNGIGMHAGHLATRYYLIRVPDQSFIKQK
;
A
#
# COMPACT_ATOMS: atom_id res chain seq x y z
N MET A 1 -9.36 19.67 11.41
CA MET A 1 -8.19 19.67 10.51
C MET A 1 -8.67 19.30 9.11
N PHE A 2 -8.44 20.13 8.10
CA PHE A 2 -8.83 19.83 6.73
C PHE A 2 -8.00 18.66 6.20
N SER A 3 -8.64 17.59 5.73
CA SER A 3 -7.94 16.47 5.09
C SER A 3 -7.77 16.76 3.61
N TRP A 4 -6.55 16.65 3.08
CA TRP A 4 -6.29 16.80 1.66
C TRP A 4 -7.02 15.75 0.79
N ASN A 5 -7.50 14.66 1.40
CA ASN A 5 -8.33 13.64 0.73
C ASN A 5 -9.65 14.20 0.20
N ILE A 6 -10.11 15.36 0.68
CA ILE A 6 -11.30 16.02 0.14
C ILE A 6 -11.15 16.37 -1.35
N ILE A 7 -9.91 16.59 -1.83
CA ILE A 7 -9.64 16.85 -3.24
C ILE A 7 -10.02 15.62 -4.08
N GLY A 8 -9.56 14.43 -3.68
CA GLY A 8 -9.91 13.19 -4.37
C GLY A 8 -11.43 12.93 -4.36
N ILE A 9 -12.09 13.19 -3.24
CA ILE A 9 -13.56 13.08 -3.12
C ILE A 9 -14.26 14.04 -4.09
N LEU A 10 -13.83 15.30 -4.16
CA LEU A 10 -14.42 16.29 -5.06
C LEU A 10 -14.24 15.91 -6.54
N ILE A 11 -13.09 15.33 -6.91
CA ILE A 11 -12.84 14.84 -8.27
C ILE A 11 -13.80 13.68 -8.61
N TRP A 12 -13.99 12.73 -7.70
CA TRP A 12 -14.95 11.63 -7.89
C TRP A 12 -16.39 12.15 -8.03
N VAL A 13 -16.79 13.12 -7.21
CA VAL A 13 -18.11 13.76 -7.33
C VAL A 13 -18.26 14.44 -8.70
N ALA A 14 -17.24 15.16 -9.16
CA ALA A 14 -17.26 15.79 -10.48
C ALA A 14 -17.40 14.75 -11.62
N ILE A 15 -16.70 13.61 -11.53
CA ILE A 15 -16.81 12.51 -12.51
C ILE A 15 -18.24 11.94 -12.53
N ILE A 16 -18.86 11.75 -11.37
CA ILE A 16 -20.25 11.26 -11.26
C ILE A 16 -21.23 12.27 -11.86
N LEU A 17 -21.10 13.55 -11.54
CA LEU A 17 -21.92 14.61 -12.12
C LEU A 17 -21.76 14.68 -13.64
N TYR A 18 -20.52 14.53 -14.13
CA TYR A 18 -20.22 14.50 -15.56
C TYR A 18 -20.84 13.28 -16.26
N LEU A 19 -20.86 12.11 -15.61
CA LEU A 19 -21.56 10.92 -16.11
C LEU A 19 -23.07 11.18 -16.27
N VAL A 20 -23.71 11.76 -15.25
CA VAL A 20 -25.14 12.12 -15.32
C VAL A 20 -25.40 13.14 -16.44
N PHE A 21 -24.52 14.14 -16.56
CA PHE A 21 -24.58 15.14 -17.62
C PHE A 21 -24.50 14.50 -19.01
N ILE A 22 -23.54 13.61 -19.26
CA ILE A 22 -23.40 12.89 -20.53
C ILE A 22 -24.68 12.11 -20.85
N VAL A 23 -25.20 11.34 -19.90
CA VAL A 23 -26.42 10.54 -20.12
C VAL A 23 -27.60 11.44 -20.50
N GLN A 24 -27.80 12.56 -19.80
CA GLN A 24 -28.84 13.52 -20.12
C GLN A 24 -28.63 14.18 -21.49
N ASN A 25 -27.40 14.58 -21.81
CA ASN A 25 -27.06 15.26 -23.06
C ASN A 25 -27.24 14.33 -24.29
N ILE A 26 -26.78 13.08 -24.18
CA ILE A 26 -27.02 12.04 -25.20
C ILE A 26 -28.52 11.84 -25.40
N ARG A 27 -29.30 11.77 -24.32
CA ARG A 27 -30.76 11.62 -24.39
C ARG A 27 -31.42 12.80 -25.10
N GLN A 28 -31.08 14.03 -24.72
CA GLN A 28 -31.64 15.24 -25.34
C GLN A 28 -31.30 15.32 -26.83
N ARG A 29 -30.05 15.00 -27.22
CA ARG A 29 -29.63 14.97 -28.63
C ARG A 29 -30.40 13.91 -29.43
N ARG A 30 -30.58 12.70 -28.88
CA ARG A 30 -31.38 11.63 -29.53
C ARG A 30 -32.84 12.05 -29.73
N ILE A 31 -33.50 12.58 -28.69
CA ILE A 31 -34.89 13.02 -28.78
C ILE A 31 -35.07 14.13 -29.82
N LYS A 32 -34.19 15.14 -29.81
CA LYS A 32 -34.21 16.24 -30.78
C LYS A 32 -34.03 15.76 -32.22
N MET A 33 -33.17 14.76 -32.44
CA MET A 33 -32.92 14.19 -33.77
C MET A 33 -34.13 13.43 -34.32
N ILE A 34 -34.78 12.61 -33.47
CA ILE A 34 -35.96 11.83 -33.84
C ILE A 34 -37.15 12.75 -34.13
N ILE A 35 -37.44 13.71 -33.24
CA ILE A 35 -38.67 14.51 -33.31
C ILE A 35 -38.55 15.69 -34.28
N LYS A 36 -37.45 16.45 -34.25
CA LYS A 36 -37.32 17.66 -35.07
C LYS A 36 -36.73 17.40 -36.44
N GLN A 37 -35.75 16.49 -36.52
CA GLN A 37 -34.99 16.26 -37.75
C GLN A 37 -35.47 15.04 -38.53
N HIS A 38 -36.35 14.20 -37.95
CA HIS A 38 -36.83 12.94 -38.53
C HIS A 38 -35.69 12.02 -39.02
N LYS A 39 -34.49 12.19 -38.46
CA LYS A 39 -33.30 11.41 -38.79
C LYS A 39 -33.04 10.40 -37.67
N ARG A 40 -32.78 9.15 -38.05
CA ARG A 40 -32.41 8.10 -37.09
C ARG A 40 -30.91 8.15 -36.71
N PHE A 41 -30.06 8.70 -37.58
CA PHE A 41 -28.63 8.72 -37.38
C PHE A 41 -27.96 9.95 -38.01
N THR A 42 -26.98 10.50 -37.31
CA THR A 42 -26.09 11.58 -37.79
C THR A 42 -24.70 11.38 -37.23
N TRP A 43 -23.70 11.32 -38.12
CA TRP A 43 -22.29 11.15 -37.77
C TRP A 43 -21.73 12.17 -36.76
N PRO A 44 -22.03 13.48 -36.85
CA PRO A 44 -21.50 14.45 -35.88
C PRO A 44 -21.95 14.17 -34.44
N ASN A 45 -23.24 13.83 -34.24
CA ASN A 45 -23.74 13.51 -32.91
C ASN A 45 -23.18 12.18 -32.39
N PHE A 46 -22.91 11.21 -33.28
CA PHE A 46 -22.25 9.97 -32.90
C PHE A 46 -20.82 10.21 -32.42
N LEU A 47 -20.02 10.98 -33.17
CA LEU A 47 -18.65 11.33 -32.80
C LEU A 47 -18.59 12.09 -31.47
N ILE A 48 -19.49 13.06 -31.24
CA ILE A 48 -19.56 13.80 -29.98
C ILE A 48 -19.84 12.84 -28.80
N ASN A 49 -20.78 11.91 -28.95
CA ASN A 49 -21.06 10.92 -27.91
C ASN A 49 -19.85 10.01 -27.65
N VAL A 50 -19.14 9.58 -28.70
CA VAL A 50 -17.93 8.75 -28.55
C VAL A 50 -16.85 9.52 -27.79
N VAL A 51 -16.58 10.77 -28.15
CA VAL A 51 -15.59 11.61 -27.48
C VAL A 51 -15.95 11.82 -26.01
N GLU A 52 -17.20 12.17 -25.70
CA GLU A 52 -17.67 12.35 -24.31
C GLU A 52 -17.47 11.08 -23.47
N VAL A 53 -17.79 9.91 -24.01
CA VAL A 53 -17.60 8.62 -23.32
C VAL A 53 -16.12 8.28 -23.16
N VAL A 54 -15.30 8.50 -24.18
CA VAL A 54 -13.85 8.24 -24.09
C VAL A 54 -13.21 9.14 -23.03
N VAL A 55 -13.54 10.43 -23.00
CA VAL A 55 -13.05 11.37 -21.99
C VAL A 55 -13.45 10.94 -20.58
N LEU A 56 -14.70 10.49 -20.40
CA LEU A 56 -15.16 9.95 -19.11
C LEU A 56 -14.35 8.72 -18.70
N LEU A 57 -14.17 7.75 -19.60
CA LEU A 57 -13.45 6.50 -19.31
C LEU A 57 -11.97 6.73 -19.00
N VAL A 58 -11.30 7.62 -19.75
CA VAL A 58 -9.90 7.98 -19.50
C VAL A 58 -9.76 8.67 -18.15
N THR A 59 -10.64 9.63 -17.84
CA THR A 59 -10.59 10.38 -16.57
C THR A 59 -10.89 9.48 -15.37
N ALA A 60 -11.92 8.64 -15.48
CA ALA A 60 -12.28 7.68 -14.44
C ALA A 60 -11.21 6.59 -14.25
N GLY A 61 -10.63 6.08 -15.33
CA GLY A 61 -9.56 5.10 -15.29
C GLY A 61 -8.28 5.66 -14.66
N TRP A 62 -7.91 6.88 -15.03
CA TRP A 62 -6.78 7.58 -14.40
C TRP A 62 -7.02 7.79 -12.90
N MET A 63 -8.20 8.27 -12.51
CA MET A 63 -8.54 8.49 -11.11
C MET A 63 -8.59 7.18 -10.30
N PHE A 64 -9.10 6.11 -10.91
CA PHE A 64 -9.13 4.79 -10.31
C PHE A 64 -7.71 4.28 -10.04
N ASN A 65 -6.80 4.41 -11.01
CA ASN A 65 -5.40 4.05 -10.83
C ASN A 65 -4.76 4.82 -9.66
N GLN A 66 -4.97 6.14 -9.60
CA GLN A 66 -4.42 6.99 -8.51
C GLN A 66 -5.01 6.68 -7.13
N THR A 67 -6.25 6.18 -7.06
CA THR A 67 -6.95 5.92 -5.78
C THR A 67 -6.69 4.52 -5.24
N PHE A 68 -6.59 3.53 -6.12
CA PHE A 68 -6.60 2.12 -5.73
C PHE A 68 -5.31 1.37 -6.04
N MET A 69 -4.49 1.86 -6.97
CA MET A 69 -3.29 1.17 -7.47
C MET A 69 -1.99 1.96 -7.19
N ASP A 70 -2.06 3.02 -6.38
CA ASP A 70 -0.89 3.83 -6.04
C ASP A 70 0.10 3.03 -5.19
N ASN A 71 1.31 2.85 -5.71
CA ASN A 71 2.45 2.24 -5.03
C ASN A 71 3.60 3.26 -5.03
N PRO A 72 3.71 4.11 -3.99
CA PRO A 72 4.72 5.15 -3.94
C PRO A 72 6.11 4.52 -3.79
N ASP A 73 7.09 5.14 -4.43
CA ASP A 73 8.49 4.82 -4.18
C ASP A 73 8.83 5.10 -2.70
N LEU A 74 9.54 4.16 -2.08
CA LEU A 74 9.96 4.24 -0.68
C LEU A 74 11.08 5.27 -0.47
N GLU A 75 11.71 5.76 -1.55
CA GLU A 75 12.70 6.83 -1.51
C GLU A 75 12.11 8.21 -1.83
N ASP A 76 10.85 8.30 -2.26
CA ASP A 76 10.22 9.57 -2.61
C ASP A 76 9.84 10.39 -1.35
N ALA A 77 10.84 11.11 -0.84
CA ALA A 77 10.69 12.01 0.29
C ALA A 77 9.69 13.15 0.05
N ASN A 78 9.22 13.43 -1.18
CA ASN A 78 8.19 14.44 -1.41
C ASN A 78 6.78 13.92 -1.14
N ARG A 79 6.56 12.61 -1.31
CA ARG A 79 5.26 11.96 -1.13
C ARG A 79 5.13 11.24 0.20
N ILE A 80 6.21 10.69 0.74
CA ILE A 80 6.16 9.91 1.98
C ILE A 80 7.08 10.46 3.06
N THR A 81 6.70 10.18 4.31
CA THR A 81 7.55 10.35 5.49
C THR A 81 7.77 8.97 6.09
N SER A 82 9.02 8.53 6.16
CA SER A 82 9.42 7.25 6.72
C SER A 82 9.98 7.41 8.13
N THR A 83 9.80 6.40 8.97
CA THR A 83 10.44 6.30 10.28
C THR A 83 10.78 4.84 10.55
N ILE A 84 11.96 4.61 11.09
CA ILE A 84 12.41 3.28 11.52
C ILE A 84 12.40 3.27 13.05
N LYS A 85 11.75 2.26 13.63
CA LYS A 85 11.78 2.01 15.08
C LYS A 85 12.41 0.65 15.35
N TYR A 86 13.23 0.58 16.39
CA TYR A 86 13.86 -0.65 16.84
C TYR A 86 13.26 -1.06 18.17
N GLU A 87 12.81 -2.31 18.27
CA GLU A 87 12.21 -2.85 19.48
C GLU A 87 12.81 -4.22 19.79
N PRO A 88 13.15 -4.53 21.06
CA PRO A 88 13.69 -5.84 21.42
C PRO A 88 12.62 -6.93 21.24
N LEU A 89 13.07 -8.11 20.80
CA LEU A 89 12.22 -9.29 20.70
C LEU A 89 12.13 -9.99 22.05
N ILE A 90 10.94 -10.48 22.37
CA ILE A 90 10.72 -11.29 23.56
C ILE A 90 10.79 -12.77 23.18
N MET A 91 11.70 -13.49 23.82
CA MET A 91 11.84 -14.93 23.63
C MET A 91 10.63 -15.64 24.22
N ARG A 92 10.02 -16.52 23.44
CA ARG A 92 8.98 -17.39 23.96
C ARG A 92 9.63 -18.64 24.55
N THR A 93 9.47 -18.81 25.85
CA THR A 93 9.80 -20.05 26.58
C THR A 93 8.52 -20.87 26.74
N GLY A 94 8.55 -22.16 26.39
CA GLY A 94 7.39 -23.05 26.40
C GLY A 94 7.84 -24.51 26.26
N SER A 95 6.93 -25.45 26.01
CA SER A 95 7.32 -26.84 25.76
C SER A 95 8.11 -26.96 24.44
N GLY A 96 9.41 -27.29 24.56
CA GLY A 96 10.38 -27.39 23.47
C GLY A 96 11.40 -26.25 23.46
N ASN A 97 12.08 -26.07 22.32
CA ASN A 97 13.11 -25.04 22.16
C ASN A 97 12.52 -23.63 22.28
N SER A 98 13.25 -22.75 22.96
CA SER A 98 12.90 -21.33 23.08
C SER A 98 13.12 -20.63 21.74
N SER A 99 12.16 -19.82 21.31
CA SER A 99 12.18 -19.19 19.98
C SER A 99 11.75 -17.73 20.04
N TYR A 100 12.39 -16.88 19.23
CA TYR A 100 11.96 -15.49 19.04
C TYR A 100 10.88 -15.34 17.98
N VAL A 101 10.91 -16.20 16.96
CA VAL A 101 10.01 -16.16 15.81
C VAL A 101 9.46 -17.54 15.53
N THR A 102 8.16 -17.61 15.23
CA THR A 102 7.50 -18.80 14.70
C THR A 102 7.10 -18.56 13.26
N ILE A 103 7.55 -19.43 12.36
CA ILE A 103 7.18 -19.44 10.95
C ILE A 103 6.06 -20.47 10.78
N ASN A 104 4.93 -20.05 10.21
CA ASN A 104 3.90 -20.96 9.75
C ASN A 104 3.81 -20.86 8.22
N SER A 105 4.13 -21.97 7.57
CA SER A 105 4.14 -22.12 6.11
C SER A 105 2.92 -22.92 5.68
N ASP A 106 1.75 -22.28 5.66
CA ASP A 106 0.55 -22.90 5.13
C ASP A 106 0.72 -23.13 3.62
N LYS A 107 0.68 -24.39 3.15
CA LYS A 107 0.78 -24.77 1.73
C LYS A 107 -0.42 -24.33 0.88
N ARG A 108 -1.17 -23.29 1.28
CA ARG A 108 -2.33 -22.81 0.53
C ARG A 108 -1.89 -21.87 -0.59
N LYS A 109 -2.30 -22.23 -1.81
CA LYS A 109 -2.35 -21.57 -3.14
C LYS A 109 -1.25 -20.57 -3.57
N ASN A 110 -0.65 -19.76 -2.69
CA ASN A 110 0.30 -18.70 -3.03
C ASN A 110 1.66 -18.80 -2.29
N GLY A 111 1.95 -19.88 -1.56
CA GLY A 111 3.28 -20.10 -0.95
C GLY A 111 3.70 -19.07 0.10
N SER A 112 2.76 -18.26 0.62
CA SER A 112 3.04 -17.19 1.58
C SER A 112 3.31 -17.77 2.98
N GLN A 113 4.37 -17.26 3.64
CA GLN A 113 4.72 -17.63 5.00
C GLN A 113 4.20 -16.57 5.97
N THR A 114 3.88 -16.97 7.20
CA THR A 114 3.51 -16.04 8.26
C THR A 114 4.51 -16.10 9.40
N TYR A 115 5.01 -14.94 9.80
CA TYR A 115 5.96 -14.77 10.89
C TYR A 115 5.23 -14.24 12.12
N THR A 116 5.28 -15.02 13.19
CA THR A 116 4.73 -14.65 14.50
C THR A 116 5.87 -14.36 15.47
N PHE A 117 5.85 -13.20 16.10
CA PHE A 117 6.88 -12.77 17.05
C PHE A 117 6.29 -11.91 18.16
N TYR A 118 7.06 -11.72 19.23
CA TYR A 118 6.60 -11.05 20.44
C TYR A 118 7.49 -9.84 20.75
N ARG A 119 6.84 -8.77 21.20
CA ARG A 119 7.46 -7.54 21.72
C ARG A 119 6.83 -7.22 23.06
N ALA A 120 7.32 -6.18 23.74
CA ALA A 120 6.80 -5.71 25.03
C ALA A 120 5.26 -5.70 25.08
N GLY A 121 4.68 -6.73 25.69
CA GLY A 121 3.24 -6.90 25.87
C GLY A 121 2.40 -7.24 24.62
N SER A 122 3.00 -7.49 23.44
CA SER A 122 2.25 -7.66 22.18
C SER A 122 2.75 -8.81 21.31
N LYS A 123 1.81 -9.61 20.81
CA LYS A 123 2.02 -10.63 19.77
C LYS A 123 1.74 -10.02 18.40
N ILE A 124 2.68 -10.14 17.46
CA ILE A 124 2.54 -9.66 16.09
C ILE A 124 2.62 -10.85 15.14
N THR A 125 1.72 -10.85 14.16
CA THR A 125 1.74 -11.79 13.03
C THR A 125 1.84 -10.98 11.74
N ALA A 126 2.85 -11.26 10.92
CA ALA A 126 3.08 -10.59 9.64
C ALA A 126 3.22 -11.61 8.51
N SER A 127 2.72 -11.27 7.31
CA SER A 127 3.01 -12.02 6.08
C SER A 127 4.46 -11.81 5.65
N SER A 128 5.07 -12.79 4.99
CA SER A 128 6.37 -12.68 4.32
C SER A 128 6.46 -11.51 3.33
N ASP A 129 5.32 -11.03 2.81
CA ASP A 129 5.31 -9.87 1.91
C ASP A 129 5.78 -8.58 2.61
N TYR A 130 5.52 -8.50 3.93
CA TYR A 130 5.74 -7.32 4.78
C TYR A 130 6.73 -7.59 5.93
N ALA A 131 7.41 -8.73 5.91
CA ALA A 131 8.38 -9.08 6.93
C ALA A 131 9.44 -10.02 6.38
N SER A 132 10.65 -9.93 6.91
CA SER A 132 11.75 -10.85 6.63
C SER A 132 12.53 -11.14 7.91
N ILE A 133 13.32 -12.21 7.88
CA ILE A 133 14.08 -12.67 9.04
C ILE A 133 15.56 -12.67 8.68
N ALA A 134 16.35 -11.88 9.39
CA ALA A 134 17.81 -11.86 9.26
C ALA A 134 18.45 -12.55 10.47
N TYR A 135 19.29 -13.56 10.23
CA TYR A 135 19.94 -14.35 11.27
C TYR A 135 21.45 -14.50 11.06
N GLY A 136 22.18 -14.85 12.11
CA GLY A 136 23.62 -15.06 12.03
C GLY A 136 24.39 -13.75 11.77
N ASN A 137 25.29 -13.74 10.79
CA ASN A 137 26.18 -12.59 10.54
C ASN A 137 25.62 -11.59 9.50
N THR A 138 24.50 -11.91 8.85
CA THR A 138 23.82 -11.01 7.93
C THR A 138 22.78 -10.19 8.69
N ALA A 139 22.95 -8.86 8.69
CA ALA A 139 22.03 -7.93 9.37
C ALA A 139 20.80 -7.57 8.52
N LEU A 140 20.83 -7.89 7.22
CA LEU A 140 19.77 -7.65 6.24
C LEU A 140 19.50 -8.95 5.48
N ASP A 141 18.22 -9.26 5.33
CA ASP A 141 17.74 -10.29 4.41
C ASP A 141 17.61 -9.69 3.00
N VAL A 142 17.72 -10.51 1.95
CA VAL A 142 17.62 -10.08 0.55
C VAL A 142 16.27 -9.39 0.29
N ASP A 143 15.18 -9.89 0.86
CA ASP A 143 13.86 -9.28 0.72
C ASP A 143 13.72 -7.95 1.47
N ALA A 144 14.59 -7.69 2.44
CA ALA A 144 14.64 -6.44 3.19
C ALA A 144 15.47 -5.35 2.49
N GLU A 145 16.29 -5.69 1.49
CA GLU A 145 17.12 -4.72 0.76
C GLU A 145 16.29 -3.70 -0.03
N LYS A 146 15.03 -4.05 -0.36
CA LYS A 146 14.06 -3.12 -0.98
C LYS A 146 13.65 -1.96 -0.05
N ILE A 147 13.97 -2.04 1.24
CA ILE A 147 13.67 -1.01 2.23
C ILE A 147 14.97 -0.25 2.55
N PRO A 148 14.95 1.10 2.56
CA PRO A 148 16.15 1.91 2.78
C PRO A 148 16.59 1.93 4.26
N TYR A 149 16.97 0.78 4.81
CA TYR A 149 17.53 0.68 6.15
C TYR A 149 18.96 1.22 6.21
N VAL A 150 19.28 1.96 7.27
CA VAL A 150 20.63 2.47 7.52
C VAL A 150 21.50 1.35 8.13
N LYS A 151 22.43 0.79 7.36
CA LYS A 151 23.32 -0.31 7.79
C LYS A 151 24.09 -0.02 9.08
N LYS A 152 24.49 1.24 9.28
CA LYS A 152 25.19 1.68 10.49
C LYS A 152 24.31 1.54 11.74
N ASP A 153 23.04 1.88 11.63
CA ASP A 153 22.09 1.78 12.75
C ASP A 153 21.77 0.33 13.05
N LEU A 154 21.58 -0.52 12.03
CA LEU A 154 21.41 -1.96 12.22
C LEU A 154 22.59 -2.58 12.97
N THR A 155 23.82 -2.21 12.60
CA THR A 155 25.03 -2.72 13.27
C THR A 155 25.12 -2.25 14.73
N LYS A 156 24.65 -1.02 15.02
CA LYS A 156 24.56 -0.50 16.39
C LYS A 156 23.52 -1.29 17.20
N MET A 157 22.35 -1.52 16.64
CA MET A 157 21.25 -2.26 17.27
C MET A 157 21.58 -3.76 17.46
N ASP A 158 22.36 -4.35 16.54
CA ASP A 158 22.91 -5.70 16.69
C ASP A 158 23.73 -5.84 17.97
N LYS A 159 24.50 -4.81 18.35
CA LYS A 159 25.28 -4.79 19.60
C LYS A 159 24.41 -4.52 20.82
N GLU A 160 23.47 -3.58 20.71
CA GLU A 160 22.60 -3.15 21.82
C GLU A 160 21.63 -4.25 22.27
N TYR A 161 20.99 -4.92 21.32
CA TYR A 161 19.97 -5.94 21.58
C TYR A 161 20.46 -7.37 21.34
N GLN A 162 21.78 -7.58 21.25
CA GLN A 162 22.38 -8.90 21.03
C GLN A 162 21.78 -9.65 19.83
N ARG A 163 21.48 -8.92 18.74
CA ARG A 163 20.83 -9.46 17.52
C ARG A 163 19.42 -10.05 17.75
N ALA A 164 18.71 -9.63 18.81
CA ALA A 164 17.34 -10.04 19.10
C ALA A 164 16.39 -8.83 19.13
N TYR A 165 16.11 -8.26 17.96
CA TYR A 165 15.24 -7.09 17.82
C TYR A 165 14.46 -7.12 16.51
N VAL A 166 13.47 -6.25 16.39
CA VAL A 166 12.75 -6.00 15.13
C VAL A 166 12.95 -4.54 14.73
N ALA A 167 13.33 -4.32 13.47
CA ALA A 167 13.36 -3.01 12.85
C ALA A 167 12.06 -2.80 12.07
N ILE A 168 11.24 -1.90 12.56
CA ILE A 168 9.91 -1.59 12.03
C ILE A 168 10.05 -0.35 11.15
N TYR A 169 10.03 -0.56 9.84
CA TYR A 169 9.91 0.52 8.89
C TYR A 169 8.44 0.91 8.76
N THR A 170 8.12 2.18 8.97
CA THR A 170 6.76 2.70 8.78
C THR A 170 6.84 3.94 7.89
N ALA A 171 6.19 3.87 6.73
CA ALA A 171 6.02 5.00 5.83
C ALA A 171 4.56 5.48 5.85
N PHE A 172 4.37 6.78 5.98
CA PHE A 172 3.08 7.45 5.85
C PHE A 172 3.10 8.39 4.66
N TYR A 173 1.98 8.47 3.95
CA TYR A 173 1.79 9.52 2.96
C TYR A 173 1.76 10.88 3.63
N LYS A 174 2.51 11.84 3.08
CA LYS A 174 2.48 13.24 3.52
C LYS A 174 1.10 13.84 3.32
N LYS A 175 0.74 14.77 4.20
CA LYS A 175 -0.49 15.55 4.12
C LYS A 175 -0.31 16.69 3.09
N ASN A 176 -0.27 16.36 1.81
CA ASN A 176 -0.18 17.30 0.70
C ASN A 176 -1.32 17.06 -0.31
N TRP A 177 -1.51 18.02 -1.22
CA TRP A 177 -2.56 17.93 -2.24
C TRP A 177 -2.34 16.77 -3.22
N GLN A 178 -1.09 16.43 -3.54
CA GLN A 178 -0.72 15.35 -4.46
C GLN A 178 -1.25 13.99 -3.97
N ASN A 179 -0.95 13.63 -2.71
CA ASN A 179 -1.48 12.41 -2.09
C ASN A 179 -2.99 12.50 -1.80
N GLY A 180 -3.52 13.73 -1.71
CA GLY A 180 -4.94 14.01 -1.53
C GLY A 180 -5.80 13.66 -2.75
N ILE A 181 -5.24 13.72 -3.97
CA ILE A 181 -5.92 13.27 -5.19
C ILE A 181 -6.27 11.78 -5.07
N GLY A 182 -5.30 10.93 -4.72
CA GLY A 182 -5.54 9.49 -4.49
C GLY A 182 -6.24 9.16 -3.17
N MET A 183 -6.62 10.16 -2.36
CA MET A 183 -7.20 9.98 -1.02
C MET A 183 -6.29 9.22 -0.03
N HIS A 184 -4.99 9.27 -0.25
CA HIS A 184 -3.98 8.60 0.57
C HIS A 184 -3.34 9.52 1.61
N ALA A 185 -3.60 10.83 1.59
CA ALA A 185 -2.93 11.80 2.46
C ALA A 185 -3.09 11.44 3.95
N GLY A 186 -1.96 11.22 4.64
CA GLY A 186 -1.92 10.84 6.04
C GLY A 186 -2.21 9.37 6.34
N HIS A 187 -2.47 8.54 5.33
CA HIS A 187 -2.63 7.09 5.51
C HIS A 187 -1.27 6.38 5.55
N LEU A 188 -1.27 5.15 6.08
CA LEU A 188 -0.12 4.26 6.05
C LEU A 188 0.17 3.88 4.60
N ALA A 189 1.36 4.19 4.10
CA ALA A 189 1.82 3.79 2.77
C ALA A 189 2.36 2.35 2.80
N THR A 190 3.26 2.07 3.74
CA THR A 190 3.86 0.74 3.90
C THR A 190 4.35 0.57 5.31
N ARG A 191 4.26 -0.67 5.81
CA ARG A 191 4.94 -1.10 7.02
C ARG A 191 5.69 -2.38 6.73
N TYR A 192 6.97 -2.41 7.10
CA TYR A 192 7.82 -3.58 6.89
C TYR A 192 8.55 -3.93 8.18
N TYR A 193 8.64 -5.23 8.49
CA TYR A 193 9.30 -5.75 9.68
C TYR A 193 10.55 -6.55 9.31
N LEU A 194 11.72 -6.01 9.62
CA LEU A 194 12.96 -6.76 9.57
C LEU A 194 13.20 -7.38 10.95
N ILE A 195 13.04 -8.69 11.04
CA ILE A 195 13.13 -9.44 12.29
C ILE A 195 14.55 -9.98 12.43
N ARG A 196 15.33 -9.43 13.36
CA ARG A 196 16.69 -9.86 13.64
C ARG A 196 16.67 -10.94 14.71
N VAL A 197 17.22 -12.10 14.39
CA VAL A 197 17.34 -13.23 15.31
C VAL A 197 18.83 -13.60 15.45
N PRO A 198 19.31 -13.97 16.66
CA PRO A 198 20.74 -14.24 16.85
C PRO A 198 21.24 -15.40 15.98
N ASP A 199 20.45 -16.46 15.89
CA ASP A 199 20.78 -17.70 15.19
C ASP A 199 19.51 -18.41 14.70
N GLN A 200 19.65 -19.26 13.67
CA GLN A 200 18.56 -20.04 13.10
C GLN A 200 17.90 -20.98 14.12
N SER A 201 18.64 -21.44 15.14
CA SER A 201 18.12 -22.29 16.23
C SER A 201 16.99 -21.64 17.04
N PHE A 202 16.88 -20.31 17.03
CA PHE A 202 15.80 -19.57 17.69
C PHE A 202 14.57 -19.33 16.79
N ILE A 203 14.54 -19.93 15.60
CA ILE A 203 13.42 -19.88 14.67
C ILE A 203 12.66 -21.20 14.76
N LYS A 204 11.38 -21.13 15.12
CA LYS A 204 10.50 -22.31 15.18
C LYS A 204 9.67 -22.41 13.91
N GLN A 205 9.82 -23.50 13.16
CA GLN A 205 8.90 -23.82 12.08
C GLN A 205 7.73 -24.65 12.63
N LYS A 206 6.52 -24.31 12.20
CA LYS A 206 5.28 -25.03 12.56
C LYS A 206 4.77 -25.83 11.39
#